data_AF-A0A2M8QBG1-F1
#
_entry.id   AF-A0A2M8QBG1-F1
#
_cell.length_a   1.000
_cell.length_b   1.000
_cell.length_c   1.000
_cell.angle_alpha   90.00
_cell.angle_beta   90.00
_cell.angle_gamma   90.00
#
_symmetry.space_group_name_H-M   'P 1'
#
loop_
_entity.id
_entity.type
_entity.pdbx_description
1 polymer ?
#
loop_
_entity_poly.entity_id
_entity_poly.type
_entity_poly.pdbx_seq_one_letter_code
_entity_poly.pdbx_strand_id
1 'polypeptide(L)'
;MAVLMAACAAPAAQAPAPTEAPAPTKAPAPTEAPAPTQAPAPTEAPAPTQAPAPTAEPSTGVDAITLSKDNPTEILFWHRYSGSAQQFVEQFVEKFNAENAFGIKVTVEKIDGSYADLYSKINAAIEGGTPPNIAQAYQNQASFYRL
;
A
#
# COMPACT_ATOMS: atom_id res chain seq x y z
N MET A 1 27.83 -49.21 32.24
CA MET A 1 27.19 -47.95 32.65
C MET A 1 25.70 -48.18 32.58
N ALA A 2 25.09 -48.48 33.72
CA ALA A 2 23.70 -48.90 33.83
C ALA A 2 22.78 -47.68 33.66
N VAL A 3 21.80 -47.77 32.77
CA VAL A 3 20.76 -46.74 32.57
C VAL A 3 19.68 -46.97 33.62
N LEU A 4 19.58 -46.05 34.58
CA LEU A 4 18.56 -46.02 35.63
C LEU A 4 17.26 -45.46 35.05
N MET A 5 16.17 -46.25 35.07
CA MET A 5 14.81 -45.78 34.84
C MET A 5 14.28 -45.10 36.10
N ALA A 6 13.87 -43.83 35.99
CA ALA A 6 13.19 -43.11 37.07
C ALA A 6 11.80 -42.66 36.59
N ALA A 7 10.78 -43.41 37.00
CA ALA A 7 9.38 -43.02 36.90
C ALA A 7 9.06 -42.01 38.01
N CYS A 8 8.40 -40.90 37.67
CA CYS A 8 7.87 -39.97 38.66
C CYS A 8 6.44 -39.55 38.28
N ALA A 9 5.54 -39.67 39.25
CA ALA A 9 4.10 -39.62 39.13
C ALA A 9 3.56 -38.20 38.96
N ALA A 10 2.49 -38.06 38.16
CA ALA A 10 1.74 -36.82 37.99
C ALA A 10 0.80 -36.56 39.20
N PRO A 11 0.69 -35.31 39.70
CA PRO A 11 -0.24 -34.99 40.77
C PRO A 11 -1.69 -34.88 40.26
N ALA A 12 -2.62 -35.46 41.00
CA ALA A 12 -4.05 -35.44 40.71
C ALA A 12 -4.62 -34.02 40.80
N ALA A 13 -5.16 -33.52 39.69
CA ALA A 13 -5.92 -32.27 39.65
C ALA A 13 -7.32 -32.48 40.26
N GLN A 14 -7.68 -31.70 41.27
CA GLN A 14 -9.05 -31.63 41.78
C GLN A 14 -9.95 -30.85 40.80
N ALA A 15 -11.11 -31.41 40.49
CA ALA A 15 -12.14 -30.75 39.68
C ALA A 15 -12.87 -29.66 40.48
N PRO A 16 -13.18 -28.49 39.88
CA PRO A 16 -13.95 -27.45 40.55
C PRO A 16 -15.43 -27.84 40.71
N ALA A 17 -16.07 -27.36 41.79
CA ALA A 17 -17.49 -27.58 42.08
C ALA A 17 -18.41 -26.78 41.13
N PRO A 18 -19.66 -27.24 40.88
CA PRO A 18 -20.56 -26.58 39.94
C PRO A 18 -21.18 -25.30 40.53
N THR A 19 -21.19 -24.23 39.73
CA THR A 19 -21.87 -22.96 40.04
C THR A 19 -23.36 -23.07 39.74
N GLU A 20 -24.23 -22.69 40.68
CA GLU A 20 -25.68 -22.67 40.48
C GLU A 20 -26.13 -21.57 39.50
N ALA A 21 -27.15 -21.90 38.70
CA ALA A 21 -27.73 -21.00 37.71
C ALA A 21 -28.58 -19.91 38.37
N PRO A 22 -28.54 -18.66 37.87
CA PRO A 22 -29.30 -17.56 38.46
C PRO A 22 -30.81 -17.73 38.22
N ALA A 23 -31.61 -17.24 39.17
CA ALA A 23 -33.07 -17.31 39.12
C ALA A 23 -33.68 -16.37 38.06
N PRO A 24 -34.84 -16.73 37.47
CA PRO A 24 -35.46 -15.94 36.40
C PRO A 24 -36.13 -14.66 36.93
N THR A 25 -35.81 -13.53 36.29
CA THR A 25 -36.39 -12.21 36.58
C THR A 25 -37.77 -12.07 35.91
N LYS A 26 -38.76 -11.51 36.63
CA LYS A 26 -40.09 -11.24 36.09
C LYS A 26 -40.04 -10.19 34.96
N ALA A 27 -40.85 -10.42 33.93
CA ALA A 27 -41.01 -9.50 32.82
C ALA A 27 -41.72 -8.21 33.25
N PRO A 28 -41.32 -7.04 32.71
CA PRO A 28 -41.95 -5.76 33.01
C PRO A 28 -43.35 -5.64 32.40
N ALA A 29 -44.18 -4.78 32.99
CA ALA A 29 -45.54 -4.50 32.54
C ALA A 29 -45.54 -3.66 31.24
N PRO A 30 -46.60 -3.77 30.40
CA PRO A 30 -46.68 -3.05 29.14
C PRO A 30 -46.95 -1.55 29.34
N THR A 31 -46.20 -0.73 28.61
CA THR A 31 -46.33 0.73 28.57
C THR A 31 -47.41 1.15 27.58
N GLU A 32 -48.23 2.15 27.93
CA GLU A 32 -49.26 2.71 27.04
C GLU A 32 -48.64 3.39 25.81
N ALA A 33 -49.36 3.30 24.69
CA ALA A 33 -48.93 3.85 23.41
C ALA A 33 -49.02 5.40 23.42
N PRO A 34 -48.03 6.09 22.84
CA PRO A 34 -48.04 7.55 22.80
C PRO A 34 -49.15 8.09 21.89
N ALA A 35 -49.64 9.28 22.21
CA ALA A 35 -50.64 10.00 21.41
C ALA A 35 -50.08 10.41 20.03
N PRO A 36 -50.93 10.52 18.99
CA PRO A 36 -50.49 10.84 17.64
C PRO A 36 -50.00 12.29 17.51
N THR A 37 -48.79 12.45 16.97
CA THR A 37 -48.17 13.75 16.66
C THR A 37 -48.73 14.30 15.34
N GLN A 38 -49.03 15.61 15.30
CA GLN A 38 -49.46 16.27 14.07
C GLN A 38 -48.35 16.30 13.02
N ALA A 39 -48.72 16.17 11.76
CA ALA A 39 -47.80 16.18 10.63
C ALA A 39 -47.15 17.56 10.45
N PRO A 40 -45.85 17.63 10.11
CA PRO A 40 -45.18 18.89 9.87
C PRO A 40 -45.73 19.59 8.63
N ALA A 41 -45.68 20.92 8.62
CA ALA A 41 -46.04 21.74 7.47
C ALA A 41 -45.07 21.51 6.30
N PRO A 42 -45.53 21.69 5.04
CA PRO A 42 -44.69 21.49 3.86
C PRO A 42 -43.56 22.53 3.78
N THR A 43 -42.34 22.05 3.60
CA THR A 43 -41.14 22.87 3.37
C THR A 43 -41.08 23.32 1.91
N GLU A 44 -40.80 24.60 1.67
CA GLU A 44 -40.57 25.12 0.32
C GLU A 44 -39.34 24.47 -0.34
N ALA A 45 -39.43 24.28 -1.65
CA ALA A 45 -38.35 23.68 -2.43
C ALA A 45 -37.12 24.62 -2.48
N PRO A 46 -35.90 24.07 -2.38
CA PRO A 46 -34.69 24.89 -2.43
C PRO A 46 -34.53 25.54 -3.81
N ALA A 47 -33.99 26.77 -3.82
CA ALA A 47 -33.65 27.48 -5.04
C ALA A 47 -32.58 26.72 -5.85
N PRO A 48 -32.57 26.86 -7.19
CA PRO A 48 -31.60 26.17 -8.04
C PRO A 48 -30.18 26.65 -7.77
N THR A 49 -29.27 25.70 -7.54
CA THR A 49 -27.84 25.93 -7.36
C THR A 49 -27.20 26.39 -8.67
N GLN A 50 -26.48 27.51 -8.63
CA GLN A 50 -25.67 27.95 -9.77
C GLN A 50 -24.55 26.94 -10.04
N ALA A 51 -24.30 26.64 -11.32
CA ALA A 51 -23.21 25.77 -11.73
C ALA A 51 -21.86 26.35 -11.26
N PRO A 52 -20.92 25.51 -10.79
CA PRO A 52 -19.62 25.99 -10.36
C PRO A 52 -18.91 26.68 -11.54
N ALA A 53 -18.26 27.81 -11.26
CA ALA A 53 -17.38 28.45 -12.21
C ALA A 53 -16.25 27.49 -12.61
N PRO A 54 -15.75 27.55 -13.87
CA PRO A 54 -14.64 26.71 -14.30
C PRO A 54 -13.43 26.93 -13.39
N THR A 55 -12.97 25.85 -12.77
CA THR A 55 -11.73 25.81 -11.99
C THR A 55 -10.58 26.24 -12.91
N ALA A 56 -9.84 27.28 -12.52
CA ALA A 56 -8.60 27.63 -13.19
C ALA A 56 -7.65 26.42 -13.17
N GLU A 57 -7.13 26.03 -14.33
CA GLU A 57 -6.17 24.94 -14.44
C GLU A 57 -4.96 25.21 -13.51
N PRO A 58 -4.43 24.19 -12.82
CA PRO A 58 -3.28 24.37 -11.97
C PRO A 58 -2.12 24.96 -12.79
N SER A 59 -1.63 26.12 -12.36
CA SER A 59 -0.45 26.78 -12.91
C SER A 59 0.73 25.81 -12.90
N THR A 60 1.27 25.55 -14.09
CA THR A 60 2.44 24.69 -14.35
C THR A 60 3.70 25.28 -13.72
N GLY A 61 3.88 24.98 -12.43
CA GLY A 61 5.11 25.24 -11.66
C GLY A 61 6.03 24.02 -11.60
N VAL A 62 6.04 23.21 -12.64
CA VAL A 62 7.18 22.36 -13.01
C VAL A 62 7.81 23.07 -14.20
N ASP A 63 9.14 23.28 -14.21
CA ASP A 63 9.83 23.68 -15.43
C ASP A 63 9.26 22.83 -16.57
N ALA A 64 8.70 23.47 -17.60
CA ALA A 64 8.07 22.73 -18.68
C ALA A 64 9.15 21.88 -19.36
N ILE A 65 9.23 20.60 -18.98
CA ILE A 65 10.15 19.65 -19.59
C ILE A 65 9.67 19.48 -21.03
N THR A 66 10.45 20.01 -21.98
CA THR A 66 10.18 19.79 -23.40
C THR A 66 10.54 18.35 -23.75
N LEU A 67 9.52 17.50 -23.76
CA LEU A 67 9.61 16.12 -24.20
C LEU A 67 9.51 16.06 -25.73
N SER A 68 10.50 15.48 -26.39
CA SER A 68 10.53 15.34 -27.85
C SER A 68 11.23 14.05 -28.27
N LYS A 69 10.78 13.47 -29.39
CA LYS A 69 11.47 12.33 -30.03
C LYS A 69 12.84 12.70 -30.61
N ASP A 70 13.05 13.98 -30.92
CA ASP A 70 14.32 14.46 -31.50
C ASP A 70 15.42 14.60 -30.45
N ASN A 71 15.05 14.71 -29.16
CA ASN A 71 15.97 14.73 -28.04
C ASN A 71 15.46 13.82 -26.92
N PRO A 72 15.67 12.49 -27.04
CA PRO A 72 15.05 11.56 -26.12
C PRO A 72 15.52 11.75 -24.68
N THR A 73 14.59 11.74 -23.74
CA THR A 73 14.90 11.67 -22.31
C THR A 73 15.21 10.23 -21.95
N GLU A 74 16.46 9.95 -21.62
CA GLU A 74 16.90 8.61 -21.22
C GLU A 74 16.66 8.36 -19.73
N ILE A 75 16.04 7.22 -19.41
CA ILE A 75 15.72 6.80 -18.04
C ILE A 75 16.38 5.45 -17.80
N LEU A 76 17.29 5.38 -16.84
CA LEU A 76 17.90 4.14 -16.38
C LEU A 76 17.12 3.57 -15.20
N PHE A 77 16.66 2.32 -15.33
CA PHE A 77 15.95 1.57 -14.30
C PHE A 77 16.74 0.35 -13.85
N TRP A 78 17.17 0.32 -12.58
CA TRP A 78 17.82 -0.83 -11.96
C TRP A 78 16.85 -1.72 -11.20
N HIS A 79 16.87 -3.03 -11.45
CA HIS A 79 16.09 -4.00 -10.69
C HIS A 79 16.80 -5.33 -10.50
N ARG A 80 16.29 -6.17 -9.58
CA ARG A 80 16.77 -7.53 -9.34
C ARG A 80 15.76 -8.63 -9.70
N TYR A 81 14.62 -8.27 -10.29
CA TYR A 81 13.63 -9.26 -10.70
C TYR A 81 14.25 -10.40 -11.52
N SER A 82 13.73 -11.61 -11.29
CA SER A 82 14.10 -12.84 -11.98
C SER A 82 12.84 -13.61 -12.40
N GLY A 83 12.99 -14.58 -13.29
CA GLY A 83 11.87 -15.40 -13.75
C GLY A 83 10.78 -14.58 -14.46
N SER A 84 9.52 -14.85 -14.15
CA SER A 84 8.37 -14.17 -14.77
C SER A 84 8.33 -12.67 -14.50
N ALA A 85 8.79 -12.22 -13.33
CA ALA A 85 8.82 -10.80 -13.00
C ALA A 85 9.85 -10.04 -13.85
N GLN A 86 10.99 -10.66 -14.17
CA GLN A 86 11.97 -10.08 -15.10
C GLN A 86 11.35 -9.92 -16.49
N GLN A 87 10.78 -11.01 -17.03
CA GLN A 87 10.15 -11.00 -18.35
C GLN A 87 9.05 -9.96 -18.45
N PHE A 88 8.25 -9.81 -17.39
CA PHE A 88 7.20 -8.80 -17.33
C PHE A 88 7.77 -7.38 -17.43
N VAL A 89 8.84 -7.06 -16.67
CA VAL A 89 9.45 -5.72 -16.70
C VAL A 89 10.08 -5.44 -18.06
N GLU A 90 10.78 -6.41 -18.64
CA GLU A 90 11.39 -6.28 -19.97
C GLU A 90 10.33 -6.02 -21.04
N GLN A 91 9.26 -6.81 -21.08
CA GLN A 91 8.15 -6.62 -22.02
C GLN A 91 7.41 -5.30 -21.79
N PHE A 92 7.22 -4.91 -20.53
CA PHE A 92 6.58 -3.65 -20.20
C PHE A 92 7.40 -2.46 -20.69
N VAL A 93 8.73 -2.48 -20.49
CA VAL A 93 9.61 -1.41 -20.96
C VAL A 93 9.73 -1.40 -22.47
N GLU A 94 9.80 -2.56 -23.12
CA GLU A 94 9.78 -2.65 -24.58
C GLU A 94 8.50 -2.01 -25.14
N LYS A 95 7.34 -2.40 -24.61
CA LYS A 95 6.05 -1.82 -25.00
C LYS A 95 5.99 -0.32 -24.74
N PHE A 96 6.43 0.12 -23.55
CA PHE A 96 6.48 1.54 -23.21
C PHE A 96 7.33 2.31 -24.21
N ASN A 97 8.55 1.86 -24.50
CA ASN A 97 9.45 2.52 -25.43
C ASN A 97 8.88 2.56 -26.87
N ALA A 98 8.17 1.51 -27.29
CA ALA A 98 7.56 1.44 -28.61
C ALA A 98 6.34 2.37 -28.78
N GLU A 99 5.48 2.44 -27.76
CA GLU A 99 4.22 3.19 -27.81
C GLU A 99 4.36 4.64 -27.32
N ASN A 100 5.45 4.96 -26.62
CA ASN A 100 5.63 6.27 -26.04
C ASN A 100 5.87 7.37 -27.10
N ALA A 101 4.92 8.29 -27.22
CA ALA A 101 5.00 9.43 -28.12
C ALA A 101 5.91 10.56 -27.60
N PHE A 102 6.25 10.55 -26.31
CA PHE A 102 6.89 11.66 -25.61
C PHE A 102 8.43 11.62 -25.64
N GLY A 103 9.04 10.76 -26.48
CA GLY A 103 10.51 10.70 -26.60
C GLY A 103 11.23 10.30 -25.30
N ILE A 104 10.56 9.56 -24.42
CA ILE A 104 11.18 8.94 -23.23
C ILE A 104 11.66 7.56 -23.65
N LYS A 105 12.92 7.24 -23.32
CA LYS A 105 13.53 5.94 -23.57
C LYS A 105 13.99 5.34 -22.25
N VAL A 106 13.35 4.27 -21.83
CA VAL A 106 13.70 3.55 -20.61
C VAL A 106 14.65 2.42 -20.94
N THR A 107 15.80 2.37 -20.27
CA THR A 107 16.75 1.27 -20.30
C THR A 107 16.70 0.56 -18.96
N VAL A 108 16.59 -0.77 -19.00
CA VAL A 108 16.56 -1.60 -17.81
C VAL A 108 17.91 -2.28 -17.61
N GLU A 109 18.42 -2.23 -16.39
CA GLU A 109 19.57 -3.00 -15.98
C GLU A 109 19.15 -3.97 -14.87
N LYS A 110 19.28 -5.27 -15.18
CA LYS A 110 19.10 -6.31 -14.19
C LYS A 110 20.39 -6.46 -13.38
N ILE A 111 20.28 -6.33 -12.07
CA ILE A 111 21.35 -6.66 -11.13
C ILE A 111 21.18 -8.12 -10.71
N ASP A 112 22.09 -8.96 -11.19
CA ASP A 112 22.21 -10.33 -10.73
C ASP A 112 22.77 -10.35 -9.30
N GLY A 113 22.11 -11.07 -8.41
CA GLY A 113 22.49 -11.17 -7.01
C GLY A 113 21.34 -10.94 -6.04
N SER A 114 21.69 -10.61 -4.81
CA SER A 114 20.75 -10.33 -3.73
C SER A 114 20.28 -8.87 -3.74
N TYR A 115 19.24 -8.57 -2.95
CA TYR A 115 18.86 -7.18 -2.69
C TYR A 115 19.95 -6.38 -1.96
N ALA A 116 20.84 -7.05 -1.23
CA ALA A 116 21.96 -6.37 -0.58
C ALA A 116 22.98 -5.87 -1.61
N ASP A 117 23.17 -6.61 -2.70
CA ASP A 117 24.05 -6.21 -3.81
C ASP A 117 23.46 -5.02 -4.57
N LEU A 118 22.15 -5.07 -4.86
CA LEU A 118 21.44 -3.93 -5.46
C LEU A 118 21.48 -2.69 -4.55
N TYR A 119 21.22 -2.84 -3.26
CA TYR A 119 21.31 -1.76 -2.27
C TYR A 119 22.72 -1.14 -2.23
N SER A 120 23.75 -1.98 -2.20
CA SER A 120 25.14 -1.53 -2.19
C SER A 120 25.49 -0.78 -3.48
N LYS A 121 25.04 -1.27 -4.63
CA LYS A 121 25.23 -0.61 -5.93
C LYS A 121 24.52 0.75 -5.98
N ILE A 122 23.29 0.84 -5.48
CA ILE A 122 22.55 2.11 -5.41
C ILE A 122 23.31 3.12 -4.54
N ASN A 123 23.77 2.73 -3.35
CA ASN A 123 24.51 3.62 -2.46
C ASN A 123 25.83 4.10 -3.08
N ALA A 124 26.60 3.19 -3.69
CA ALA A 124 27.83 3.56 -4.38
C ALA A 124 27.57 4.55 -5.52
N ALA A 125 26.46 4.38 -6.25
CA ALA A 125 26.08 5.29 -7.32
C ALA A 125 25.60 6.65 -6.80
N ILE A 126 24.90 6.69 -5.66
CA ILE A 126 24.54 7.94 -4.97
C ILE A 126 25.80 8.68 -4.50
N GLU A 127 26.73 7.99 -3.84
CA GLU A 127 28.00 8.55 -3.37
C GLU A 127 28.88 9.04 -4.54
N GLY A 128 28.84 8.33 -5.66
CA GLY A 128 29.51 8.71 -6.91
C GLY A 128 28.82 9.81 -7.71
N GLY A 129 27.63 10.26 -7.30
CA GLY A 129 26.85 11.27 -8.02
C GLY A 129 26.26 10.79 -9.36
N THR A 130 26.19 9.49 -9.59
CA THR A 130 25.63 8.87 -10.81
C THR A 130 24.58 7.79 -10.50
N PRO A 131 23.56 8.06 -9.66
CA PRO A 131 22.49 7.10 -9.41
C PRO A 131 21.64 6.86 -10.67
N PRO A 132 20.98 5.69 -10.80
CA PRO A 132 19.98 5.49 -11.83
C PRO A 132 18.78 6.43 -11.59
N ASN A 133 17.99 6.69 -12.64
CA ASN A 133 16.77 7.47 -12.51
C ASN A 133 15.71 6.74 -11.66
N ILE A 134 15.67 5.41 -11.76
CA ILE A 134 14.76 4.54 -11.00
C ILE A 134 15.56 3.35 -10.48
N ALA A 135 15.36 2.99 -9.22
CA ALA A 135 15.92 1.77 -8.66
C ALA A 135 14.90 1.02 -7.81
N GLN A 136 14.89 -0.30 -7.92
CA GLN A 136 14.14 -1.15 -7.01
C GLN A 136 14.81 -1.14 -5.63
N ALA A 137 14.04 -0.90 -4.58
CA ALA A 137 14.51 -0.94 -3.20
C ALA A 137 13.41 -1.48 -2.27
N TYR A 138 13.79 -2.03 -1.12
CA TYR A 138 12.83 -2.30 -0.06
C TYR A 138 12.32 -1.00 0.57
N GLN A 139 11.13 -1.03 1.18
CA GLN A 139 10.51 0.16 1.79
C GLN A 139 11.40 0.81 2.87
N ASN A 140 12.07 0.00 3.69
CA ASN A 140 13.01 0.48 4.69
C ASN A 140 14.27 1.12 4.07
N GLN A 141 14.73 0.63 2.91
CA GLN A 141 15.89 1.17 2.20
C GLN A 141 15.55 2.48 1.47
N ALA A 142 14.39 2.53 0.79
CA ALA A 142 13.95 3.71 0.06
C ALA A 142 13.79 4.96 0.95
N SER A 143 13.53 4.76 2.24
CA SER A 143 13.44 5.85 3.22
C SER A 143 14.78 6.60 3.41
N PHE A 144 15.91 5.92 3.19
CA PHE A 144 17.25 6.52 3.30
C PHE A 144 17.66 7.31 2.05
N TYR A 145 16.94 7.17 0.93
CA TYR A 145 17.28 7.82 -0.34
C TYR A 145 16.58 9.17 -0.54
N ARG A 146 15.68 9.56 0.36
CA ARG A 146 14.84 10.77 0.26
C ARG A 146 15.42 11.97 1.03
N LEU A 147 16.74 12.16 1.00
CA LEU A 147 17.40 13.36 1.54
C LEU A 147 17.25 14.52 0.55
#